data_AF-A0A1G7LUU4-F1
#
_entry.id   AF-A0A1G7LUU4-F1
#
_cell.length_a   1.000
_cell.length_b   1.000
_cell.length_c   1.000
_cell.angle_alpha   90.00
_cell.angle_beta   90.00
_cell.angle_gamma   90.00
#
_symmetry.space_group_name_H-M   'P 1'
#
loop_
_entity.id
_entity.type
_entity.pdbx_description
1 polymer ?
#
loop_
_entity_poly.entity_id
_entity_poly.type
_entity_poly.pdbx_seq_one_letter_code
_entity_poly.pdbx_strand_id
1 'polypeptide(L)'
;MYEENANDLFKFRKFMADDDSAVIDECHRAALDKLHTLFPEKRVTTYDNCTIGIETDSLYSDTGLDIYELGVVDGEVYAMRNTRDGEVITFRI
;
A
#
# COMPACT_ATOMS: atom_id res chain seq x y z
N MET A 1 2.81 39.86 -14.80
CA MET A 1 1.77 38.84 -14.56
C MET A 1 1.69 37.97 -15.79
N TYR A 2 2.32 36.81 -15.74
CA TYR A 2 1.95 35.65 -16.53
C TYR A 2 2.00 34.50 -15.55
N GLU A 3 0.82 33.98 -15.24
CA GLU A 3 0.61 32.86 -14.33
C GLU A 3 1.41 31.66 -14.86
N GLU A 4 2.24 31.08 -13.99
CA GLU A 4 2.95 29.85 -14.31
C GLU A 4 1.92 28.77 -14.68
N ASN A 5 2.10 28.17 -15.86
CA ASN A 5 1.39 26.99 -16.34
C ASN A 5 1.67 25.79 -15.42
N ALA A 6 1.11 25.80 -14.21
CA ALA A 6 1.12 24.68 -13.27
C ALA A 6 0.13 23.56 -13.65
N ASN A 7 -0.58 23.71 -14.79
CA ASN A 7 -1.60 22.77 -15.27
C ASN A 7 -1.05 21.61 -16.12
N ASP A 8 0.25 21.59 -16.45
CA ASP A 8 0.89 20.46 -17.14
C ASP A 8 1.73 19.56 -16.21
N LEU A 9 1.65 19.78 -14.91
CA LEU A 9 2.13 18.80 -13.94
C LEU A 9 1.08 17.70 -13.82
N PHE A 10 1.29 16.57 -14.50
CA PHE A 10 0.70 15.30 -14.08
C PHE A 10 1.21 14.99 -12.66
N LYS A 11 0.54 15.54 -11.65
CA LYS A 11 0.67 15.07 -10.28
C LYS A 11 0.07 13.67 -10.27
N PHE A 12 0.89 12.64 -10.45
CA PHE A 12 0.54 11.29 -10.00
C PHE A 12 0.00 11.46 -8.58
N ARG A 13 -1.27 11.13 -8.32
CA ARG A 13 -1.83 11.37 -7.00
C ARG A 13 -1.11 10.40 -6.07
N LYS A 14 -0.30 10.98 -5.20
CA LYS A 14 0.50 10.32 -4.18
C LYS A 14 -0.36 9.28 -3.47
N PHE A 15 0.22 8.13 -3.12
CA PHE A 15 -0.40 7.16 -2.21
C PHE A 15 -1.11 7.91 -1.09
N MET A 16 -2.42 7.75 -1.01
CA MET A 16 -3.22 8.32 0.06
C MET A 16 -3.56 7.17 0.99
N ALA A 17 -3.10 7.27 2.24
CA ALA A 17 -3.78 6.59 3.33
C ALA A 17 -5.18 7.20 3.35
N ASP A 18 -6.16 6.44 2.88
CA ASP A 18 -7.54 6.90 2.85
C ASP A 18 -8.05 6.95 4.29
N ASP A 19 -8.75 8.03 4.66
CA ASP A 19 -9.38 8.17 5.97
C ASP A 19 -10.81 7.59 5.95
N ASP A 20 -11.34 7.23 4.77
CA ASP A 20 -12.60 6.51 4.64
C ASP A 20 -12.44 5.04 5.07
N SER A 21 -12.92 4.75 6.29
CA SER A 21 -12.90 3.42 6.88
C SER A 21 -13.47 2.33 5.97
N ALA A 22 -14.47 2.63 5.13
CA ALA A 22 -15.08 1.61 4.26
C ALA A 22 -14.14 1.22 3.11
N VAL A 23 -13.47 2.21 2.51
CA VAL A 23 -12.49 2.00 1.43
C VAL A 23 -11.27 1.26 1.96
N ILE A 24 -10.79 1.63 3.15
CA ILE A 24 -9.68 0.94 3.80
C ILE A 24 -10.03 -0.51 4.16
N ASP A 25 -11.21 -0.77 4.71
CA ASP A 25 -11.64 -2.13 5.05
C ASP A 25 -11.78 -3.01 3.80
N GLU A 26 -12.21 -2.45 2.66
CA GLU A 26 -12.24 -3.18 1.39
C GLU A 26 -10.84 -3.43 0.83
N CYS A 27 -9.98 -2.42 0.82
CA CYS A 27 -8.57 -2.54 0.44
C CYS A 27 -7.87 -3.60 1.28
N HIS A 28 -8.12 -3.63 2.60
CA HIS A 28 -7.57 -4.63 3.51
C HIS A 28 -7.98 -6.04 3.14
N ARG A 29 -9.28 -6.29 2.94
CA ARG A 29 -9.78 -7.60 2.56
C ARG A 29 -9.18 -8.05 1.22
N ALA A 30 -9.16 -7.16 0.23
CA ALA A 30 -8.57 -7.46 -1.08
C ALA A 30 -7.06 -7.74 -0.99
N ALA A 31 -6.33 -6.98 -0.19
CA ALA A 31 -4.91 -7.19 0.04
C ALA A 31 -4.64 -8.54 0.68
N LEU A 32 -5.35 -8.91 1.75
CA LEU A 32 -5.17 -10.20 2.42
C LEU A 32 -5.46 -11.39 1.49
N ASP A 33 -6.57 -11.35 0.76
CA ASP A 33 -6.93 -12.41 -0.19
C ASP A 33 -5.85 -12.60 -1.27
N LYS A 34 -5.36 -11.48 -1.82
CA LYS A 34 -4.30 -11.51 -2.82
C LYS A 34 -2.97 -12.01 -2.25
N LEU A 35 -2.60 -11.55 -1.05
CA LEU A 35 -1.32 -11.93 -0.42
C LEU A 35 -1.31 -13.40 -0.03
N HIS A 36 -2.41 -13.95 0.48
CA HIS A 36 -2.52 -15.39 0.73
C HIS A 36 -2.44 -16.22 -0.55
N THR A 37 -2.91 -15.69 -1.67
CA THR A 37 -2.79 -16.34 -2.98
C THR A 37 -1.36 -16.29 -3.52
N LEU A 38 -0.68 -15.14 -3.41
CA LEU A 38 0.67 -14.93 -3.95
C LEU A 38 1.76 -15.56 -3.09
N PHE A 39 1.57 -15.57 -1.77
CA PHE A 39 2.55 -16.02 -0.80
C PHE A 39 1.92 -16.97 0.23
N PRO A 40 1.43 -18.15 -0.21
CA PRO A 40 0.72 -19.09 0.68
C PRO A 40 1.57 -19.60 1.86
N GLU A 41 2.89 -19.62 1.69
CA GLU A 41 3.85 -20.07 2.70
C GLU A 41 4.38 -18.92 3.58
N LYS A 42 4.14 -17.66 3.21
CA LYS A 42 4.64 -16.51 3.99
C LYS A 42 3.63 -16.13 5.05
N ARG A 43 4.14 -15.85 6.25
CA ARG A 43 3.29 -15.32 7.31
C ARG A 43 2.89 -13.87 7.01
N VAL A 44 1.59 -13.63 6.93
CA VAL A 44 0.99 -12.29 6.91
C VAL A 44 0.51 -11.95 8.34
N THR A 45 0.88 -10.78 8.84
CA THR A 45 0.53 -10.29 10.17
C THR A 45 -0.22 -8.97 10.05
N THR A 46 -1.46 -8.92 10.53
CA THR A 46 -2.25 -7.69 10.57
C THR A 46 -2.00 -6.94 11.89
N TYR A 47 -1.63 -5.67 11.83
CA TYR A 47 -1.45 -4.82 13.01
C TYR A 47 -2.71 -4.00 13.31
N ASP A 48 -3.30 -3.43 12.27
CA ASP A 48 -4.55 -2.66 12.31
C ASP A 48 -5.21 -2.68 10.92
N ASN A 49 -6.28 -1.92 10.71
CA ASN A 49 -7.04 -1.93 9.46
C ASN A 49 -6.28 -1.34 8.27
N CYS A 50 -5.19 -0.59 8.48
CA CYS A 50 -4.38 -0.03 7.40
C CYS A 50 -2.94 -0.56 7.37
N THR A 51 -2.54 -1.44 8.30
CA THR A 51 -1.13 -1.84 8.42
C THR A 51 -0.99 -3.36 8.46
N ILE A 52 -0.18 -3.87 7.54
CA ILE A 52 0.13 -5.30 7.42
C ILE A 52 1.64 -5.54 7.34
N GLY A 53 2.10 -6.62 7.94
CA GLY A 53 3.45 -7.13 7.83
C GLY A 53 3.48 -8.42 7.02
N ILE A 54 4.43 -8.53 6.10
CA ILE A 54 4.68 -9.75 5.32
C ILE A 54 6.07 -10.26 5.67
N GLU A 55 6.18 -11.55 5.97
CA GLU A 55 7.46 -12.20 6.18
C GLU A 55 8.40 -12.04 4.99
N THR A 56 9.62 -11.60 5.29
CA THR A 56 10.64 -11.30 4.30
C THR A 56 11.95 -11.96 4.69
N ASP A 57 12.68 -12.46 3.69
CA ASP A 57 14.03 -13.00 3.87
C ASP A 57 15.09 -11.91 3.62
N SER A 58 14.66 -10.64 3.51
CA SER A 58 15.54 -9.50 3.31
C SER A 58 16.53 -9.39 4.47
N LEU A 59 17.82 -9.38 4.13
CA LEU A 59 18.92 -9.15 5.08
C LEU A 59 18.87 -7.75 5.73
N TYR A 60 18.01 -6.87 5.21
CA TYR A 60 17.81 -5.51 5.71
C TYR A 60 16.56 -5.39 6.61
N SER A 61 15.89 -6.50 6.96
CA SER A 61 14.75 -6.48 7.89
C SER A 61 15.21 -6.84 9.30
N ASP A 62 15.07 -5.91 10.24
CA ASP A 62 15.38 -6.14 11.65
C ASP A 62 14.35 -7.06 12.35
N THR A 63 13.13 -7.13 11.80
CA THR A 63 12.00 -7.90 12.38
C THR A 63 11.69 -9.19 11.62
N GLY A 64 12.33 -9.41 10.47
CA GLY A 64 11.94 -10.47 9.52
C GLY A 64 10.61 -10.18 8.81
N LEU A 65 10.09 -8.95 8.91
CA LEU A 65 8.86 -8.50 8.25
C LEU A 65 9.16 -7.25 7.41
N ASP A 66 8.55 -7.18 6.24
CA ASP A 66 8.34 -5.92 5.53
C ASP A 66 6.95 -5.38 5.93
N ILE A 67 6.92 -4.14 6.41
CA ILE A 67 5.70 -3.50 6.92
C ILE A 67 5.13 -2.56 5.86
N TYR A 68 3.84 -2.68 5.62
CA TYR A 68 3.13 -1.93 4.59
C TYR A 68 1.90 -1.22 5.15
N GLU A 69 1.69 -0.01 4.68
CA GLU A 69 0.45 0.74 4.85
C GLU A 69 -0.45 0.53 3.64
N LEU A 70 -1.73 0.32 3.87
CA LEU A 70 -2.77 0.13 2.87
C LEU A 70 -3.40 1.47 2.53
N GLY A 71 -3.82 1.60 1.28
CA GLY A 71 -4.47 2.81 0.81
C GLY A 71 -4.82 2.73 -0.67
N VAL A 72 -4.98 3.90 -1.27
CA VAL A 72 -5.34 4.03 -2.68
C VAL A 72 -4.35 4.90 -3.44
N VAL A 73 -4.08 4.51 -4.67
CA VAL A 73 -3.44 5.34 -5.70
C VAL A 73 -4.53 5.93 -6.57
N ASP A 74 -4.40 7.21 -6.88
CA ASP A 74 -5.35 7.98 -7.67
C ASP A 74 -6.80 8.04 -7.14
N GLY A 75 -7.02 7.58 -5.90
CA GLY A 75 -8.33 7.52 -5.24
C GLY A 75 -9.17 6.32 -5.64
N GLU A 76 -8.63 5.41 -6.46
CA GLU A 76 -9.41 4.33 -7.08
C GLU A 76 -8.69 2.98 -7.04
N VAL A 77 -7.36 2.96 -7.01
CA VAL A 77 -6.58 1.73 -7.15
C VAL A 77 -6.03 1.32 -5.80
N TYR A 78 -6.46 0.16 -5.27
CA TYR A 78 -5.89 -0.37 -4.03
C TYR A 78 -4.39 -0.60 -4.15
N ALA A 79 -3.68 -0.15 -3.14
CA ALA A 79 -2.25 -0.23 -3.08
C ALA A 79 -1.76 -0.44 -1.65
N MET A 80 -0.52 -0.91 -1.56
CA MET A 80 0.23 -0.98 -0.31
C MET A 80 1.54 -0.23 -0.48
N ARG A 81 1.92 0.57 0.51
CA ARG A 81 3.19 1.30 0.56
C ARG A 81 4.10 0.67 1.59
N ASN A 82 5.29 0.25 1.17
CA ASN A 82 6.32 -0.22 2.08
C ASN A 82 6.81 0.95 2.95
N THR A 83 6.75 0.80 4.27
CA THR A 83 7.10 1.85 5.23
C THR A 83 8.61 2.13 5.30
N ARG A 84 9.46 1.19 4.85
CA ARG A 84 10.92 1.33 4.88
C ARG A 84 11.44 2.19 3.75
N ASP A 85 11.06 1.87 2.51
CA ASP A 85 11.62 2.45 1.29
C ASP A 85 10.60 3.29 0.49
N GLY A 86 9.34 3.28 0.90
CA GLY A 86 8.26 4.03 0.25
C GLY A 86 7.79 3.40 -1.07
N GLU A 87 8.22 2.19 -1.40
CA GLU A 87 7.76 1.48 -2.60
C GLU A 87 6.24 1.27 -2.54
N VAL A 88 5.55 1.58 -3.64
CA VAL A 88 4.10 1.42 -3.74
C VAL A 88 3.77 0.28 -4.69
N ILE A 89 3.05 -0.72 -4.18
CA ILE A 89 2.64 -1.90 -4.91
C ILE A 89 1.13 -1.85 -5.09
N THR A 90 0.67 -1.86 -6.34
CA THR A 90 -0.76 -1.92 -6.66
C THR A 90 -1.21 -3.37 -6.82
N PHE A 91 -2.41 -3.68 -6.34
CA PHE A 91 -3.00 -5.00 -6.54
C PHE A 91 -3.86 -5.00 -7.80
N ARG A 92 -3.65 -6.00 -8.68
CA ARG A 92 -4.67 -6.37 -9.66
C ARG A 92 -5.62 -7.36 -8.98
N ILE A 93 -6.81 -6.89 -8.67
CA ILE A 93 -7.93 -7.69 -8.14
C ILE A 93 -8.59 -8.40 -9.31
#